data_AF-A0A353Y086-F1
#
_entry.id   AF-A0A353Y086-F1
#
_cell.length_a   1.000
_cell.length_b   1.000
_cell.length_c   1.000
_cell.angle_alpha   90.00
_cell.angle_beta   90.00
_cell.angle_gamma   90.00
#
_symmetry.space_group_name_H-M   'P 1'
#
loop_
_entity.id
_entity.type
_entity.pdbx_description
1 polymer ?
#
loop_
_entity_poly.entity_id
_entity_poly.type
_entity_poly.pdbx_seq_one_letter_code
_entity_poly.pdbx_strand_id
1 'polypeptide(L)'
;MRITARLDAESKNYLETIQKKKGLKTVTDVLKYSLREAANHLQNQAKPGDKMKALLASDFVGSFDGEEDLSVNYKQYVAEYLDEKYPQHPEVAK
;
A
#
# COMPACT_ATOMS: atom_id res chain seq x y z
N MET A 1 -8.50 -3.22 -30.23
CA MET A 1 -8.60 -4.69 -30.36
C MET A 1 -10.01 -5.12 -29.97
N ARG A 2 -10.67 -5.96 -30.77
CA ARG A 2 -11.98 -6.54 -30.44
C ARG A 2 -11.78 -7.98 -29.96
N ILE A 3 -12.34 -8.32 -28.80
CA ILE A 3 -12.18 -9.64 -28.18
C ILE A 3 -13.57 -10.26 -28.05
N THR A 4 -13.71 -11.49 -28.53
CA THR A 4 -14.89 -12.33 -28.33
C THR A 4 -14.42 -13.56 -27.57
N ALA A 5 -14.90 -13.76 -26.34
CA ALA A 5 -14.49 -14.86 -25.48
C ALA A 5 -15.72 -15.53 -24.86
N ARG A 6 -15.62 -16.84 -24.63
CA ARG A 6 -16.59 -17.59 -23.83
C ARG A 6 -16.02 -17.75 -22.42
N LEU A 7 -16.83 -17.42 -21.43
CA LEU A 7 -16.49 -17.56 -20.02
C LEU A 7 -17.09 -18.85 -19.50
N ASP A 8 -16.28 -19.64 -18.79
CA ASP A 8 -16.80 -20.73 -17.98
C ASP A 8 -17.56 -20.18 -16.75
N ALA A 9 -18.20 -21.08 -16.00
CA ALA A 9 -19.03 -20.72 -14.85
C ALA A 9 -18.22 -20.04 -13.73
N GLU A 10 -16.97 -20.45 -13.51
CA GLU A 10 -16.10 -19.90 -12.48
C GLU A 10 -15.65 -18.49 -12.85
N SER A 11 -15.17 -18.30 -14.09
CA SER A 11 -14.78 -17.01 -14.63
C SER A 11 -15.94 -16.00 -14.62
N LYS A 12 -17.17 -16.46 -14.85
CA LYS A 12 -18.37 -15.63 -14.72
C LYS A 12 -18.58 -15.16 -13.27
N ASN A 13 -18.42 -16.05 -12.29
CA ASN A 13 -18.57 -15.69 -10.87
C ASN A 13 -17.52 -14.66 -10.43
N TYR A 14 -16.28 -14.77 -10.91
CA TYR A 14 -15.25 -13.76 -10.66
C TYR A 14 -15.64 -12.40 -11.23
N LEU A 15 -16.16 -12.38 -12.45
CA LEU A 15 -16.61 -11.16 -13.11
C LEU A 15 -17.71 -10.46 -12.30
N GLU A 16 -18.75 -11.19 -11.89
CA GLU A 16 -19.86 -10.66 -11.08
C GLU A 16 -19.37 -10.15 -9.71
N THR A 17 -18.41 -10.84 -9.11
CA THR A 17 -17.82 -10.44 -7.82
C THR A 17 -17.10 -9.10 -7.93
N ILE A 18 -16.25 -8.94 -8.96
CA ILE A 18 -15.51 -7.69 -9.19
C ILE A 18 -16.49 -6.57 -9.52
N GLN A 19 -17.51 -6.86 -10.33
CA GLN A 19 -18.55 -5.91 -10.69
C GLN A 19 -19.24 -5.33 -9.46
N LYS A 20 -19.67 -6.19 -8.53
CA LYS A 20 -20.32 -5.80 -7.27
C LYS A 20 -19.38 -5.00 -6.36
N LYS A 21 -18.16 -5.51 -6.13
CA LYS A 21 -17.21 -4.89 -5.18
C LYS A 21 -16.69 -3.52 -5.65
N LYS A 22 -16.58 -3.31 -6.95
CA LYS A 22 -16.03 -2.07 -7.53
C LYS A 22 -17.10 -1.13 -8.11
N GLY A 23 -18.37 -1.51 -8.04
CA GLY A 23 -19.48 -0.70 -8.55
C GLY A 23 -19.43 -0.47 -10.07
N LEU A 24 -18.80 -1.38 -10.82
CA LEU A 24 -18.62 -1.23 -12.26
C LEU A 24 -19.90 -1.62 -12.99
N LYS A 25 -20.30 -0.81 -13.99
CA LYS A 25 -21.59 -1.01 -14.67
C LYS A 25 -21.49 -1.96 -15.86
N THR A 26 -20.36 -1.97 -16.57
CA THR A 26 -20.20 -2.78 -17.79
C THR A 26 -19.21 -3.91 -17.59
N VAL A 27 -19.45 -5.02 -18.29
CA VAL A 27 -18.53 -6.16 -18.35
C VAL A 27 -17.16 -5.74 -18.89
N THR A 28 -17.14 -4.82 -19.86
CA THR A 28 -15.92 -4.28 -20.43
C THR A 28 -15.08 -3.52 -19.41
N ASP A 29 -15.70 -2.73 -18.53
CA ASP A 29 -14.96 -2.00 -17.49
C ASP A 29 -14.37 -2.95 -16.45
N VAL A 30 -15.11 -4.01 -16.09
CA VAL A 30 -14.60 -5.08 -15.22
C VAL A 30 -13.38 -5.75 -15.86
N LEU A 31 -13.47 -6.11 -17.15
CA LEU A 31 -12.34 -6.73 -17.86
C LEU A 31 -11.13 -5.79 -17.96
N LYS A 32 -11.34 -4.51 -18.29
CA LYS A 32 -10.27 -3.50 -18.31
C LYS A 32 -9.61 -3.36 -16.95
N TYR A 33 -10.39 -3.33 -15.88
CA TYR A 33 -9.89 -3.28 -14.51
C TYR A 33 -9.04 -4.52 -14.20
N SER A 34 -9.57 -5.72 -14.43
CA SER A 34 -8.86 -6.97 -14.15
C SER A 34 -7.56 -7.11 -14.95
N LEU A 35 -7.56 -6.70 -16.23
CA LEU A 35 -6.35 -6.71 -17.06
C LEU A 35 -5.30 -5.71 -16.56
N ARG A 36 -5.73 -4.52 -16.13
CA ARG A 36 -4.83 -3.54 -15.52
C ARG A 36 -4.22 -4.09 -14.24
N GLU A 37 -5.02 -4.68 -13.37
CA GLU A 37 -4.53 -5.26 -12.12
C GLU A 37 -3.56 -6.43 -12.37
N ALA A 38 -3.86 -7.30 -13.33
CA ALA A 38 -2.96 -8.37 -13.73
C ALA A 38 -1.63 -7.83 -14.30
N ALA A 39 -1.69 -6.82 -15.16
CA ALA A 39 -0.50 -6.16 -15.70
C ALA A 39 0.32 -5.49 -14.60
N ASN A 40 -0.33 -4.77 -13.69
CA ASN A 40 0.31 -4.16 -12.52
C ASN A 40 0.96 -5.20 -11.63
N HIS A 41 0.29 -6.34 -11.39
CA HIS A 41 0.85 -7.43 -10.60
C HIS A 41 2.09 -8.02 -11.25
N LEU A 42 2.07 -8.26 -12.56
CA LEU A 42 3.23 -8.75 -13.32
C LEU A 42 4.37 -7.73 -13.35
N GLN A 43 4.08 -6.44 -13.51
CA GLN A 43 5.07 -5.37 -13.46
C GLN A 43 5.67 -5.23 -12.06
N ASN A 44 4.85 -5.34 -11.01
CA ASN A 44 5.28 -5.25 -9.61
C ASN A 44 5.90 -6.56 -9.08
N GLN A 45 5.82 -7.65 -9.84
CA GLN A 45 6.59 -8.87 -9.64
C GLN A 45 8.01 -8.75 -10.20
N ALA A 46 8.31 -7.72 -11.00
CA ALA A 46 9.67 -7.43 -11.41
C ALA A 46 10.51 -7.03 -10.18
N LYS A 47 11.33 -7.99 -9.76
CA LYS A 47 12.50 -7.94 -8.87
C LYS A 47 12.35 -7.11 -7.57
N PRO A 48 12.52 -7.72 -6.38
CA PRO A 48 12.50 -7.02 -5.08
C PRO A 48 13.35 -5.73 -5.03
N GLY A 49 14.42 -5.65 -5.81
CA GLY A 49 15.28 -4.46 -5.91
C GLY A 49 14.63 -3.24 -6.57
N ASP A 50 13.64 -3.40 -7.45
CA ASP A 50 13.08 -2.27 -8.20
C ASP A 50 12.10 -1.44 -7.35
N LYS A 51 11.39 -2.08 -6.41
CA LYS A 51 10.58 -1.37 -5.41
C LYS A 51 11.45 -0.58 -4.42
N MET A 52 12.53 -1.18 -3.93
CA MET A 52 13.49 -0.48 -3.08
C MET A 52 14.15 0.68 -3.81
N LYS A 53 14.54 0.49 -5.08
CA LYS A 53 15.06 1.59 -5.93
C LYS A 53 14.04 2.70 -6.12
N ALA A 54 12.77 2.38 -6.32
CA ALA A 54 11.71 3.38 -6.45
C ALA A 54 11.48 4.17 -5.14
N LEU A 55 11.59 3.52 -3.98
CA LEU A 55 11.51 4.17 -2.67
C LEU A 55 12.73 5.05 -2.36
N LEU A 56 13.93 4.60 -2.76
CA LEU A 56 15.17 5.38 -2.60
C LEU A 56 15.25 6.55 -3.60
N ALA A 57 14.61 6.43 -4.76
CA ALA A 57 14.54 7.48 -5.78
C ALA A 57 13.38 8.47 -5.56
N SER A 58 12.49 8.20 -4.62
CA SER A 58 11.46 9.15 -4.21
C SER A 58 11.91 9.93 -2.99
N ASP A 59 11.21 11.01 -2.68
CA ASP A 59 11.46 11.80 -1.47
C ASP A 59 11.09 11.05 -0.18
N PHE A 60 10.62 9.80 -0.28
CA PHE A 60 10.19 9.02 0.87
C PHE A 60 11.35 8.76 1.85
N VAL A 61 12.50 8.30 1.36
CA VAL A 61 13.69 8.07 2.19
C VAL A 61 14.36 9.43 2.45
N GLY A 62 14.32 9.88 3.71
CA GLY A 62 14.78 11.21 4.10
C GLY A 62 13.68 12.28 4.12
N SER A 63 12.40 11.91 3.93
CA SER A 63 11.26 12.84 4.10
C SER A 63 11.06 13.34 5.53
N PHE A 64 11.69 12.70 6.51
CA PHE A 64 11.56 13.03 7.91
C PHE A 64 12.85 13.67 8.41
N ASP A 65 12.74 14.91 8.88
CA ASP A 65 13.78 15.58 9.65
C ASP A 65 13.61 15.27 11.12
N GLY A 66 14.69 14.83 11.77
CA GLY A 66 14.75 14.54 13.19
C GLY A 66 16.18 14.61 13.71
N GLU A 67 16.33 14.42 15.02
CA GLU A 67 17.64 14.43 15.68
C GLU A 67 18.59 13.38 15.07
N GLU A 68 19.89 13.68 14.98
CA GLU A 68 20.88 12.79 14.35
C GLU A 68 20.99 11.42 15.05
N ASP A 69 20.74 11.39 16.36
CA ASP A 69 20.75 10.21 17.23
C ASP A 69 19.35 9.66 17.51
N LEU A 70 18.32 10.11 16.78
CA LEU A 70 16.93 9.71 16.97
C LEU A 70 16.75 8.21 16.91
N SER A 71 17.50 7.49 16.06
CA SER A 71 17.44 6.03 16.00
C SER A 71 17.94 5.33 17.27
N VAL A 72 18.87 5.95 18.01
CA VAL A 72 19.45 5.41 19.25
C VAL A 72 18.58 5.80 20.45
N ASN A 73 18.10 7.05 20.47
CA ASN A 73 17.44 7.65 21.61
C ASN A 73 15.92 7.82 21.44
N TYR A 74 15.30 7.19 20.42
CA TYR A 74 13.87 7.37 20.11
C TYR A 74 12.95 7.18 21.33
N LYS A 75 13.26 6.25 22.24
CA LYS A 75 12.44 6.00 23.42
C LYS A 75 12.45 7.18 24.39
N GLN A 76 13.59 7.84 24.53
CA GLN A 76 13.72 9.03 25.36
C GLN A 76 12.93 10.18 24.73
N TYR A 77 13.10 10.45 23.44
CA TYR A 77 12.34 11.50 22.75
C TYR A 77 10.83 11.27 22.78
N VAL A 78 10.39 10.03 22.63
CA VAL A 78 8.97 9.69 22.75
C VAL A 78 8.48 9.88 24.19
N ALA A 79 9.25 9.50 25.20
CA ALA A 79 8.90 9.70 26.59
C ALA A 79 8.80 11.20 26.94
N GLU A 80 9.81 12.00 26.58
CA GLU A 80 9.82 13.45 26.80
C GLU A 80 8.63 14.14 26.11
N TYR A 81 8.33 13.77 24.86
CA TYR A 81 7.18 14.31 24.14
C TYR A 81 5.84 13.92 24.79
N LEU A 82 5.72 12.68 25.28
CA LEU A 82 4.51 12.21 25.94
C LEU A 82 4.31 12.89 27.29
N ASP A 83 5.38 13.09 28.06
CA ASP A 83 5.34 13.79 29.35
C ASP A 83 4.99 15.28 29.17
N GLU A 84 5.55 15.93 28.14
CA GLU A 84 5.21 17.31 27.79
C GLU A 84 3.73 17.45 27.38
N LYS A 85 3.27 16.55 26.51
CA LYS A 85 1.92 16.62 25.93
C LYS A 85 0.83 16.11 26.89
N TYR A 86 1.17 15.16 27.76
CA TYR A 86 0.26 14.52 28.70
C TYR A 86 0.89 14.41 30.10
N PRO A 87 0.96 15.52 30.86
CA PRO A 87 1.67 15.58 32.15
C PRO A 87 1.11 14.67 33.27
N GLN A 88 -0.04 14.03 33.02
CA GLN A 88 -0.79 13.21 33.97
C GLN A 88 -0.61 11.69 33.68
N HIS A 89 0.19 11.31 32.68
CA HIS A 89 0.36 9.91 32.30
C HIS A 89 1.17 9.15 33.37
N PRO A 90 0.80 7.92 33.75
CA PRO A 90 1.55 7.15 34.72
C PRO A 90 3.00 6.92 34.25
N GLU A 91 3.96 7.20 35.14
CA GLU A 91 5.39 6.92 34.90
C GLU A 91 5.56 5.44 34.58
N VAL A 92 6.18 5.15 33.42
CA VAL A 92 6.60 3.79 33.10
C VAL A 92 7.88 3.52 33.90
N ALA A 93 7.74 2.76 34.98
CA ALA A 93 8.84 2.39 35.88
C ALA A 93 10.03 1.82 35.08
N LYS A 94 11.22 2.34 35.37
CA LYS A 94 12.52 1.89 34.85
C LYS A 94 12.81 0.43 35.19
#